data_AF-A0A4Q0IT26-F1
#
_entry.id   AF-A0A4Q0IT26-F1
#
_cell.length_a   1.000
_cell.length_b   1.000
_cell.length_c   1.000
_cell.angle_alpha   90.00
_cell.angle_beta   90.00
_cell.angle_gamma   90.00
#
_symmetry.space_group_name_H-M   'P 1'
#
loop_
_entity.id
_entity.type
_entity.pdbx_description
1 polymer ?
#
loop_
_entity_poly.entity_id
_entity_poly.type
_entity_poly.pdbx_seq_one_letter_code
_entity_poly.pdbx_strand_id
1 'polypeptide(L)'
;MSESTKTCTGCNRELPLESFGKLASAPDGLSYRCRECVNAQKREYHYSRKRQKKVFTNPDLAAFTPRQLIDELKARGYSGELKITQTIKV
;
A
#
# COMPACT_ATOMS: atom_id res chain seq x y z
N MET A 1 -32.30 15.62 -21.02
CA MET A 1 -31.15 16.19 -20.31
C MET A 1 -29.96 15.31 -20.62
N SER A 2 -28.92 15.84 -21.26
CA SER A 2 -27.75 15.06 -21.67
C SER A 2 -26.86 14.83 -20.45
N GLU A 3 -26.91 13.64 -19.87
CA GLU A 3 -25.91 13.20 -18.89
C GLU A 3 -24.55 13.12 -19.60
N SER A 4 -23.65 14.05 -19.32
CA SER A 4 -22.28 13.99 -19.80
C SER A 4 -21.62 12.74 -19.23
N THR A 5 -21.23 11.80 -20.10
CA THR A 5 -20.51 10.59 -19.74
C THR A 5 -19.05 10.69 -20.20
N LYS A 6 -18.16 9.99 -19.51
CA LYS A 6 -16.73 9.89 -19.83
C LYS A 6 -16.28 8.44 -19.75
N THR A 7 -15.40 8.05 -20.67
CA THR A 7 -14.80 6.71 -20.69
C THR A 7 -13.63 6.62 -19.72
N CYS A 8 -13.67 5.62 -18.83
CA CYS A 8 -12.57 5.36 -17.90
C CYS A 8 -11.41 4.64 -18.60
N THR A 9 -10.18 5.14 -18.48
CA THR A 9 -8.98 4.47 -19.05
C THR A 9 -8.52 3.23 -18.30
N GLY A 10 -9.10 2.94 -17.12
CA GLY A 10 -8.76 1.77 -16.30
C GLY A 10 -9.66 0.56 -16.54
N CYS A 11 -10.96 0.77 -16.69
CA CYS A 11 -11.94 -0.31 -16.89
C CYS A 11 -12.69 -0.21 -18.24
N ASN A 12 -12.39 0.80 -19.05
CA ASN A 12 -12.95 1.04 -20.37
C ASN A 12 -14.48 1.16 -20.44
N ARG A 13 -15.13 1.48 -19.32
CA ARG A 13 -16.59 1.71 -19.21
C ARG A 13 -16.91 3.20 -19.36
N GLU A 14 -18.04 3.48 -20.00
CA GLU A 14 -18.67 4.81 -20.04
C GLU A 14 -19.42 5.04 -18.74
N LEU A 15 -19.04 6.08 -18.01
CA LEU A 15 -19.59 6.39 -16.70
C LEU A 15 -19.96 7.88 -16.61
N PRO A 16 -20.92 8.26 -15.76
CA PRO A 16 -21.23 9.67 -15.52
C PRO A 16 -20.01 10.43 -14.97
N LEU A 17 -19.89 11.74 -15.26
CA LEU A 17 -18.81 12.58 -14.74
C LEU A 17 -18.67 12.53 -13.21
N GLU A 18 -19.76 12.26 -12.49
CA GLU A 18 -19.79 12.11 -11.03
C GLU A 18 -18.95 10.93 -10.51
N SER A 19 -18.79 9.89 -11.34
CA SER A 19 -17.98 8.71 -11.04
C SER A 19 -16.47 8.97 -11.14
N PHE A 20 -16.08 10.16 -11.61
CA PHE A 20 -14.70 10.60 -11.71
C PHE A 20 -14.35 11.55 -10.55
N GLY A 21 -13.08 11.53 -10.14
CA GLY A 21 -12.56 12.49 -9.16
C GLY A 21 -12.15 13.80 -9.86
N LYS A 22 -12.01 14.89 -9.10
CA LYS A 22 -11.45 16.14 -9.62
C LYS A 22 -9.95 15.97 -9.87
N LEU A 23 -9.48 16.45 -11.02
CA LEU A 23 -8.07 16.46 -11.39
C LEU A 23 -7.77 17.79 -12.10
N ALA A 24 -7.16 18.73 -11.38
CA ALA A 24 -6.90 20.09 -11.88
C ALA A 24 -5.95 20.13 -13.09
N SER A 25 -5.15 19.09 -13.29
CA SER A 25 -4.24 18.96 -14.45
C SER A 25 -4.91 18.39 -15.70
N ALA A 26 -6.15 17.90 -15.62
CA ALA A 26 -6.87 17.40 -16.77
C ALA A 26 -7.59 18.55 -17.49
N PRO A 27 -7.68 18.53 -18.84
CA PRO A 27 -8.36 19.57 -19.61
C PRO A 27 -9.85 19.71 -19.24
N ASP A 28 -10.49 18.62 -18.85
CA ASP A 28 -11.88 18.56 -18.39
C ASP A 28 -12.03 18.70 -16.86
N GLY A 29 -10.92 18.88 -16.13
CA GLY A 29 -10.92 18.99 -14.67
C GLY A 29 -11.27 17.70 -13.92
N LEU A 30 -11.43 16.56 -14.62
CA LEU A 30 -11.75 15.27 -14.04
C LEU A 30 -10.69 14.21 -14.35
N SER A 31 -10.57 13.25 -13.45
CA SER A 31 -9.66 12.11 -13.56
C SER A 31 -9.89 11.32 -14.85
N TYR A 32 -8.82 10.76 -15.42
CA TYR A 32 -8.90 9.83 -16.56
C TYR A 32 -9.46 8.44 -16.16
N ARG A 33 -9.36 8.09 -14.87
CA ARG A 33 -9.86 6.84 -14.30
C ARG A 33 -11.02 7.10 -13.35
N CYS A 34 -11.99 6.18 -13.33
CA CYS A 34 -13.10 6.24 -12.38
C CYS A 34 -12.62 5.99 -10.95
N ARG A 35 -13.44 6.40 -9.97
CA ARG A 35 -13.13 6.24 -8.53
C ARG A 35 -12.88 4.78 -8.14
N GLU A 36 -13.57 3.83 -8.78
CA GLU A 36 -13.36 2.40 -8.53
C GLU A 36 -11.93 1.97 -8.87
N CYS A 37 -11.45 2.30 -10.08
CA CYS A 37 -10.10 1.97 -10.52
C CYS A 37 -9.03 2.63 -9.64
N VAL A 38 -9.24 3.89 -9.26
CA VAL A 38 -8.33 4.61 -8.35
C VAL A 38 -8.29 3.94 -6.98
N ASN A 39 -9.46 3.55 -6.44
CA ASN A 39 -9.53 2.86 -5.15
C ASN A 39 -8.91 1.47 -5.19
N ALA A 40 -9.09 0.73 -6.29
CA ALA A 40 -8.44 -0.57 -6.49
C ALA A 40 -6.91 -0.43 -6.51
N GLN A 41 -6.39 0.55 -7.26
CA GLN A 41 -4.95 0.83 -7.30
C GLN A 41 -4.39 1.23 -5.92
N LYS A 42 -5.11 2.07 -5.17
CA LYS A 42 -4.71 2.44 -3.81
C LYS A 42 -4.68 1.23 -2.88
N ARG A 43 -5.68 0.36 -2.94
CA ARG A 43 -5.72 -0.89 -2.15
C ARG A 43 -4.50 -1.76 -2.44
N GLU A 44 -4.16 -1.95 -3.71
CA GLU A 44 -3.00 -2.75 -4.13
C GLU A 44 -1.67 -2.13 -3.65
N TYR A 45 -1.52 -0.81 -3.80
CA TYR A 45 -0.35 -0.09 -3.29
C TYR A 45 -0.20 -0.22 -1.77
N HIS A 46 -1.27 -0.08 -1.01
CA HIS A 46 -1.23 -0.24 0.45
C HIS A 46 -0.98 -1.69 0.88
N TYR A 47 -1.51 -2.66 0.14
CA TYR A 47 -1.28 -4.09 0.38
C TYR A 47 0.18 -4.47 0.17
N SER A 48 0.75 -4.11 -0.98
CA SER A 48 2.16 -4.36 -1.32
C SER A 48 3.11 -3.65 -0.36
N ARG A 49 2.86 -2.39 0.00
CA ARG A 49 3.69 -1.64 0.96
C ARG A 49 3.66 -2.22 2.39
N LYS A 50 2.52 -2.80 2.83
CA LYS A 50 2.43 -3.48 4.13
C LYS A 50 3.28 -4.76 4.17
N ARG A 51 3.34 -5.51 3.06
CA ARG A 51 4.21 -6.69 2.94
C ARG A 51 5.69 -6.33 2.80
N GLN A 52 5.99 -5.17 2.22
CA GLN A 52 7.35 -4.65 2.07
C GLN A 52 7.87 -3.87 3.28
N LYS A 53 7.35 -4.09 4.50
CA LYS A 53 8.11 -3.73 5.70
C LYS A 53 9.37 -4.59 5.72
N LYS A 54 10.43 -4.14 5.02
CA LYS A 54 11.74 -4.75 5.04
C LYS A 54 12.16 -4.83 6.50
N VAL A 55 12.12 -6.04 7.05
CA VAL A 55 12.47 -6.34 8.45
C VAL A 55 13.95 -6.00 8.70
N PHE A 56 14.75 -5.95 7.64
CA PHE A 56 16.17 -5.61 7.67
C PHE A 56 16.39 -4.34 6.85
N THR A 57 16.66 -3.24 7.55
CA THR A 57 17.06 -1.94 6.97
C THR A 57 18.45 -2.02 6.32
N ASN A 58 19.28 -2.99 6.72
CA ASN A 58 20.56 -3.32 6.09
C ASN A 58 20.46 -4.68 5.34
N PRO A 59 20.77 -4.73 4.02
CA PRO A 59 20.79 -5.97 3.25
C PRO A 59 21.75 -7.04 3.79
N ASP A 60 22.87 -6.67 4.44
CA ASP A 60 23.83 -7.64 4.98
C ASP A 60 23.25 -8.48 6.12
N LEU A 61 22.27 -7.92 6.85
CA LEU A 61 21.60 -8.61 7.95
C LEU A 61 20.58 -9.65 7.46
N ALA A 62 20.24 -9.65 6.17
CA ALA A 62 19.33 -10.65 5.59
C ALA A 62 19.91 -12.06 5.60
N ALA A 63 21.25 -12.19 5.71
CA ALA A 63 21.92 -13.49 5.81
C ALA A 63 21.76 -14.16 7.20
N PHE A 64 21.33 -13.40 8.21
CA PHE A 64 21.21 -13.89 9.58
C PHE A 64 19.75 -14.10 9.96
N THR A 65 19.48 -15.20 10.66
CA THR A 65 18.15 -15.44 11.22
C THR A 65 17.85 -14.42 12.33
N PRO A 66 16.57 -14.08 12.59
CA PRO A 66 16.21 -13.21 13.70
C PRO A 66 16.76 -13.67 15.06
N ARG A 67 16.88 -14.98 15.28
CA ARG A 67 17.39 -15.56 16.53
C ARG A 67 18.90 -15.33 16.69
N GLN A 68 19.69 -15.51 15.63
CA GLN A 68 21.12 -15.23 15.64
C GLN A 68 21.40 -13.76 15.97
N LEU A 69 20.61 -12.84 15.40
CA LEU A 69 20.74 -11.42 15.68
C LEU A 69 20.40 -11.08 17.15
N ILE A 70 19.38 -11.72 17.72
CA ILE A 70 19.00 -11.55 19.13
C ILE A 70 20.11 -12.09 20.05
N ASP A 71 20.68 -13.25 19.73
CA ASP A 71 21.76 -13.85 20.52
C ASP A 71 23.04 -13.00 20.48
N GLU A 72 23.39 -12.44 19.32
CA GLU A 72 24.49 -11.48 19.18
C GLU A 72 24.26 -10.20 20.01
N LEU A 73 23.04 -9.64 19.99
CA LEU A 73 22.70 -8.48 20.81
C LEU A 73 22.87 -8.78 22.31
N LYS A 74 22.45 -9.97 22.77
CA LYS A 74 22.65 -10.40 24.17
C LYS A 74 24.13 -10.56 24.50
N ALA A 75 24.92 -11.18 23.61
CA ALA A 75 26.35 -11.37 23.82
C ALA A 75 27.12 -10.04 23.94
N ARG A 76 26.66 -9.00 23.24
CA ARG A 76 27.16 -7.62 23.36
C ARG A 76 26.69 -6.88 24.61
N GLY A 77 25.90 -7.53 25.47
CA GLY A 77 25.40 -6.95 26.71
C GLY A 77 24.13 -6.11 26.55
N TYR A 78 23.48 -6.12 25.38
CA TYR A 78 22.17 -5.49 25.24
C TYR A 78 21.11 -6.38 25.90
N SER A 79 20.39 -5.81 26.86
CA SER A 79 19.25 -6.45 27.52
C SER A 79 17.99 -5.59 27.32
N GLY A 80 16.83 -6.23 27.27
CA GLY A 80 15.56 -5.55 27.07
C GLY A 80 14.36 -6.49 27.05
N GLU A 81 13.16 -5.93 27.16
CA GLU A 81 11.90 -6.67 27.16
C GLU A 81 11.26 -6.67 25.76
N LEU A 82 11.04 -7.85 25.19
CA LEU A 82 10.42 -8.01 23.87
C LEU A 82 8.91 -8.24 24.02
N LYS A 83 8.08 -7.26 23.63
CA LYS A 83 6.62 -7.44 23.55
C LYS A 83 6.20 -7.95 22.16
N ILE A 84 5.72 -9.19 22.09
CA ILE A 84 5.15 -9.77 20.86
C ILE A 84 3.62 -9.73 20.96
N THR A 85 2.96 -8.94 20.13
CA THR A 85 1.49 -8.93 20.03
C THR A 85 1.04 -9.88 18.92
N GLN A 86 0.46 -11.02 19.27
CA GLN A 86 -0.18 -11.91 18.30
C GLN A 86 -1.70 -11.69 18.32
N THR A 87 -2.30 -11.38 17.18
CA THR A 87 -3.76 -11.28 17.04
C THR A 87 -4.29 -12.62 16.57
N ILE A 88 -4.93 -13.36 17.49
CA ILE A 88 -5.68 -14.58 17.16
C ILE A 88 -7.06 -14.14 16.66
N LYS A 89 -7.42 -14.53 15.44
CA LYS A 89 -8.81 -14.39 14.96
C LYS A 89 -9.56 -15.65 15.37
N VAL A 90 -10.58 -15.46 16.21
CA VAL A 90 -11.58 -16.50 16.55
C VAL A 90 -12.49 -16.72 15.36
#